data_AF-A0A118TN49-F1
#
_entry.id   AF-A0A118TN49-F1
#
_cell.length_a   1.000
_cell.length_b   1.000
_cell.length_c   1.000
_cell.angle_alpha   90.00
_cell.angle_beta   90.00
_cell.angle_gamma   90.00
#
_symmetry.space_group_name_H-M   'P 1'
#
loop_
_entity.id
_entity.type
_entity.pdbx_description
1 polymer ?
#
loop_
_entity_poly.entity_id
_entity_poly.type
_entity_poly.pdbx_seq_one_letter_code
_entity_poly.pdbx_strand_id
1 'polypeptide(L)'
;MNISKRGDHLFAAGLWKAIGDVARSVRSQVGEYSEGRVLSNELFALQRELGGSDFDVTINKGRPVTGADAHSLAFGAAVRRFRLDMEALVFALKYRRSIDDTDPAARFAALTQANEQLARAKQYAMLTVRQFFDTVVDPSVRDQLLGDKPGGGDSTRFAVASAKLERVRRAIVESISKM
;
A
#
# COMPACT_ATOMS: atom_id res chain seq x y z
N MET A 1 23.06 -14.31 22.58
CA MET A 1 22.42 -13.05 22.12
C MET A 1 22.96 -12.77 20.72
N ASN A 2 22.17 -13.00 19.66
CA ASN A 2 22.62 -12.76 18.28
C ASN A 2 22.59 -11.25 18.00
N ILE A 3 23.75 -10.60 18.11
CA ILE A 3 23.93 -9.20 17.74
C ILE A 3 24.03 -9.16 16.20
N SER A 4 22.90 -8.86 15.54
CA SER A 4 22.93 -8.53 14.12
C SER A 4 23.42 -7.08 13.97
N LYS A 5 24.53 -6.89 13.26
CA LYS A 5 24.96 -5.55 12.83
C LYS A 5 24.16 -5.18 11.59
N ARG A 6 23.29 -4.18 11.69
CA ARG A 6 22.50 -3.64 10.55
C ARG A 6 22.61 -2.11 10.57
N GLY A 7 22.16 -1.47 9.51
CA GLY A 7 21.91 -0.02 9.53
C GLY A 7 20.42 0.25 9.64
N ASP A 8 20.06 1.48 10.00
CA ASP A 8 18.67 1.90 10.11
C ASP A 8 18.18 2.28 8.71
N HIS A 9 17.18 1.54 8.21
CA HIS A 9 16.62 1.74 6.88
C HIS A 9 15.57 2.86 6.92
N LEU A 10 15.72 3.86 6.05
CA LEU A 10 14.76 4.96 5.96
C LEU A 10 13.40 4.49 5.47
N PHE A 11 13.39 3.53 4.53
CA PHE A 11 12.17 3.01 3.94
C PHE A 11 11.87 1.61 4.43
N ALA A 12 10.60 1.33 4.67
CA ALA A 12 10.14 0.03 5.11
C ALA A 12 10.42 -1.05 4.06
N ALA A 13 11.20 -2.05 4.46
CA ALA A 13 11.50 -3.19 3.62
C ALA A 13 10.21 -3.98 3.30
N GLY A 14 9.90 -4.13 2.02
CA GLY A 14 8.75 -4.91 1.56
C GLY A 14 7.52 -4.12 1.14
N LEU A 15 7.58 -2.78 1.06
CA LEU A 15 6.56 -1.96 0.40
C LEU A 15 6.17 -2.51 -0.99
N TRP A 16 7.17 -2.71 -1.85
CA TRP A 16 6.96 -3.25 -3.20
C TRP A 16 6.28 -4.63 -3.15
N LYS A 17 6.69 -5.49 -2.21
CA LYS A 17 6.12 -6.83 -2.06
C LYS A 17 4.66 -6.77 -1.60
N ALA A 18 4.35 -5.90 -0.63
CA ALA A 18 2.99 -5.73 -0.10
C ALA A 18 2.01 -5.29 -1.20
N ILE A 19 2.38 -4.31 -2.02
CA ILE A 19 1.58 -3.87 -3.17
C ILE A 19 1.45 -4.99 -4.20
N GLY A 20 2.54 -5.69 -4.51
CA GLY A 20 2.53 -6.81 -5.45
C GLY A 20 1.71 -8.02 -5.01
N ASP A 21 1.67 -8.31 -3.70
CA ASP A 21 0.80 -9.35 -3.11
C ASP A 21 -0.67 -8.98 -3.29
N VAL A 22 -1.05 -7.72 -3.02
CA VAL A 22 -2.42 -7.23 -3.24
C VAL A 22 -2.77 -7.25 -4.73
N ALA A 23 -1.88 -6.78 -5.60
CA ALA A 23 -2.09 -6.81 -7.06
C ALA A 23 -2.39 -8.23 -7.56
N ARG A 24 -1.61 -9.22 -7.10
CA ARG A 24 -1.85 -10.65 -7.40
C ARG A 24 -3.19 -11.14 -6.86
N SER A 25 -3.54 -10.77 -5.63
CA SER A 25 -4.82 -11.13 -5.02
C SER A 25 -6.00 -10.56 -5.82
N VAL A 26 -5.99 -9.25 -6.13
CA VAL A 26 -7.00 -8.58 -6.97
C VAL A 26 -7.10 -9.26 -8.33
N ARG A 27 -5.96 -9.52 -9.00
CA ARG A 27 -5.95 -10.17 -10.32
C ARG A 27 -6.57 -11.55 -10.29
N SER A 28 -6.21 -12.37 -9.30
CA SER A 28 -6.72 -13.74 -9.12
C SER A 28 -8.23 -13.74 -8.87
N GLN A 29 -8.71 -12.76 -8.10
CA GLN A 29 -10.07 -12.77 -7.60
C GLN A 29 -11.07 -12.07 -8.52
N VAL A 30 -10.70 -10.95 -9.13
CA VAL A 30 -11.61 -10.10 -9.92
C VAL A 30 -11.00 -9.63 -11.25
N GLY A 31 -9.85 -10.19 -11.66
CA GLY A 31 -9.16 -9.79 -12.89
C GLY A 31 -9.86 -10.18 -14.20
N GLU A 32 -10.89 -11.02 -14.12
CA GLU A 32 -11.80 -11.31 -15.24
C GLU A 32 -12.71 -10.11 -15.56
N TYR A 33 -13.05 -9.30 -14.56
CA TYR A 33 -13.84 -8.09 -14.70
C TYR A 33 -12.97 -6.90 -15.08
N SER A 34 -13.52 -5.94 -15.83
CA SER A 34 -12.79 -4.73 -16.26
C SER A 34 -12.23 -3.94 -15.08
N GLU A 35 -13.04 -3.72 -14.03
CA GLU A 35 -12.65 -2.99 -12.81
C GLU A 35 -11.47 -3.66 -12.09
N GLY A 36 -11.55 -4.96 -11.82
CA GLY A 36 -10.48 -5.70 -11.16
C GLY A 36 -9.22 -5.85 -12.01
N ARG A 37 -9.37 -5.93 -13.34
CA ARG A 37 -8.24 -5.91 -14.27
C ARG A 37 -7.50 -4.59 -14.27
N VAL A 38 -8.23 -3.47 -14.33
CA VAL A 38 -7.66 -2.12 -14.28
C VAL A 38 -6.90 -1.92 -12.97
N LEU A 39 -7.55 -2.18 -11.83
CA LEU A 39 -6.93 -2.02 -10.52
C LEU A 39 -5.68 -2.89 -10.34
N SER A 40 -5.75 -4.18 -10.72
CA SER A 40 -4.56 -5.06 -10.58
C SER A 40 -3.41 -4.63 -11.48
N ASN A 41 -3.70 -4.20 -12.72
CA ASN A 41 -2.67 -3.70 -13.64
C ASN A 41 -2.04 -2.40 -13.13
N GLU A 42 -2.84 -1.47 -12.61
CA GLU A 42 -2.36 -0.23 -11.99
C GLU A 42 -1.48 -0.54 -10.78
N LEU A 43 -1.91 -1.43 -9.88
CA LEU A 43 -1.09 -1.84 -8.74
C LEU A 43 0.24 -2.48 -9.18
N PHE A 44 0.25 -3.30 -10.24
CA PHE A 44 1.49 -3.85 -10.77
C PHE A 44 2.41 -2.80 -11.40
N ALA A 45 1.85 -1.82 -12.12
CA ALA A 45 2.63 -0.72 -12.70
C ALA A 45 3.28 0.12 -11.58
N LEU A 46 2.49 0.46 -10.57
CA LEU A 46 2.93 1.24 -9.41
C LEU A 46 3.94 0.46 -8.56
N GLN A 47 3.80 -0.86 -8.43
CA GLN A 47 4.80 -1.71 -7.80
C GLN A 47 6.17 -1.60 -8.48
N ARG A 48 6.20 -1.52 -9.82
CA ARG A 48 7.46 -1.41 -10.58
C ARG A 48 8.13 -0.05 -10.37
N GLU A 49 7.35 1.02 -10.21
CA GLU A 49 7.88 2.36 -9.91
C GLU A 49 8.59 2.43 -8.54
N LEU A 50 8.18 1.57 -7.62
CA LEU A 50 8.77 1.42 -6.29
C LEU A 50 10.01 0.50 -6.29
N GLY A 51 10.39 -0.02 -7.44
CA GLY A 51 11.66 -0.71 -7.63
C GLY A 51 12.82 0.26 -7.87
N GLY A 52 14.02 -0.17 -7.50
CA GLY A 52 15.27 0.57 -7.75
C GLY A 52 15.95 1.10 -6.49
N SER A 53 17.16 1.62 -6.66
CA SER A 53 18.06 2.01 -5.57
C SER A 53 17.65 3.28 -4.82
N ASP A 54 16.61 4.00 -5.27
CA ASP A 54 16.14 5.23 -4.62
C ASP A 54 15.60 4.97 -3.21
N PHE A 55 15.16 3.74 -2.94
CA PHE A 55 14.67 3.29 -1.64
C PHE A 55 15.75 2.65 -0.76
N ASP A 56 16.99 2.55 -1.25
CA ASP A 56 18.13 1.95 -0.53
C ASP A 56 18.88 3.00 0.31
N VAL A 57 18.15 3.71 1.17
CA VAL A 57 18.74 4.69 2.11
C VAL A 57 18.89 4.04 3.47
N THR A 58 20.13 3.96 3.95
CA THR A 58 20.48 3.32 5.22
C THR A 58 21.54 4.14 5.94
N ILE A 59 21.23 4.56 7.16
CA ILE A 59 22.15 5.29 8.04
C ILE A 59 22.66 4.38 9.16
N ASN A 60 23.57 4.89 10.01
CA ASN A 60 24.07 4.20 11.19
C ASN A 60 24.55 2.76 10.90
N LYS A 61 25.18 2.54 9.73
CA LYS A 61 25.61 1.22 9.27
C LYS A 61 26.55 0.57 10.30
N GLY A 62 26.27 -0.68 10.65
CA GLY A 62 27.10 -1.47 11.58
C GLY A 62 26.71 -1.32 13.05
N ARG A 63 25.62 -0.60 13.35
CA ARG A 63 25.08 -0.50 14.70
C ARG A 63 24.52 -1.86 15.16
N PRO A 64 24.80 -2.29 16.41
CA PRO A 64 24.15 -3.45 16.99
C PRO A 64 22.66 -3.16 17.21
N VAL A 65 21.79 -4.00 16.64
CA VAL A 65 20.34 -3.90 16.84
C VAL A 65 19.89 -4.92 17.88
N THR A 66 19.12 -4.48 18.87
CA THR A 66 18.52 -5.35 19.90
C THR A 66 17.00 -5.24 19.85
N GLY A 67 16.31 -6.32 19.46
CA GLY A 67 14.85 -6.37 19.42
C GLY A 67 14.23 -6.04 18.06
N ALA A 68 12.89 -6.10 18.00
CA ALA A 68 12.14 -5.69 16.82
C ALA A 68 12.05 -4.16 16.77
N ASP A 69 12.37 -3.60 15.62
CA ASP A 69 12.28 -2.16 15.36
C ASP A 69 10.81 -1.69 15.32
N ALA A 70 10.52 -0.56 15.98
CA ALA A 70 9.16 -0.04 16.13
C ALA A 70 8.55 0.37 14.78
N HIS A 71 9.36 0.94 13.88
CA HIS A 71 8.91 1.31 12.54
C HIS A 71 8.53 0.05 11.74
N SER A 72 9.35 -1.00 11.79
CA SER A 72 9.06 -2.30 11.17
C SER A 72 7.76 -2.94 11.69
N LEU A 73 7.49 -2.84 13.00
CA LEU A 73 6.25 -3.33 13.61
C LEU A 73 5.02 -2.52 13.14
N ALA A 74 5.12 -1.18 13.12
CA ALA A 74 4.07 -0.30 12.64
C ALA A 74 3.74 -0.56 11.17
N PHE A 75 4.76 -0.63 10.32
CA PHE A 75 4.62 -0.97 8.91
C PHE A 75 3.99 -2.36 8.72
N GLY A 76 4.43 -3.36 9.49
CA GLY A 76 3.83 -4.70 9.44
C GLY A 76 2.34 -4.73 9.80
N ALA A 77 1.91 -3.91 10.76
CA ALA A 77 0.50 -3.73 11.08
C ALA A 77 -0.28 -3.04 9.94
N ALA A 78 0.31 -2.00 9.34
CA ALA A 78 -0.29 -1.29 8.22
C ALA A 78 -0.42 -2.19 6.98
N VAL A 79 0.56 -3.05 6.69
CA VAL A 79 0.47 -4.06 5.61
C VAL A 79 -0.70 -5.01 5.82
N ARG A 80 -0.89 -5.51 7.05
CA ARG A 80 -2.02 -6.41 7.37
C ARG A 80 -3.36 -5.70 7.14
N ARG A 81 -3.48 -4.45 7.59
CA ARG A 81 -4.69 -3.66 7.40
C ARG A 81 -4.95 -3.35 5.92
N PHE A 82 -3.92 -2.96 5.18
CA PHE A 82 -3.98 -2.72 3.74
C PHE A 82 -4.49 -3.93 2.98
N ARG A 83 -3.97 -5.13 3.26
CA ARG A 83 -4.46 -6.37 2.64
C ARG A 83 -5.93 -6.61 2.96
N LEU A 84 -6.33 -6.49 4.22
CA LEU A 84 -7.70 -6.76 4.66
C LEU A 84 -8.72 -5.82 4.02
N ASP A 85 -8.45 -4.51 3.97
CA ASP A 85 -9.39 -3.57 3.36
C ASP A 85 -9.45 -3.72 1.83
N MET A 86 -8.33 -4.09 1.19
CA MET A 86 -8.33 -4.42 -0.24
C MET A 86 -9.09 -5.72 -0.55
N GLU A 87 -8.99 -6.73 0.33
CA GLU A 87 -9.80 -7.95 0.26
C GLU A 87 -11.28 -7.66 0.43
N ALA A 88 -11.66 -6.78 1.37
CA ALA A 88 -13.04 -6.34 1.56
C ALA A 88 -13.59 -5.61 0.33
N LEU A 89 -12.78 -4.75 -0.31
CA LEU A 89 -13.12 -4.09 -1.57
C LEU A 89 -13.36 -5.10 -2.70
N VAL A 90 -12.46 -6.06 -2.86
CA VAL A 90 -12.59 -7.15 -3.84
C VAL A 90 -13.84 -7.99 -3.58
N PHE A 91 -14.12 -8.31 -2.32
CA PHE A 91 -15.32 -9.04 -1.93
C PHE A 91 -16.60 -8.26 -2.29
N ALA A 92 -16.66 -6.96 -1.98
CA ALA A 92 -17.82 -6.13 -2.32
C ALA A 92 -18.06 -6.05 -3.83
N LEU A 93 -16.99 -5.96 -4.62
CA LEU A 93 -17.07 -6.01 -6.10
C LEU A 93 -17.63 -7.34 -6.60
N LYS A 94 -17.12 -8.46 -6.08
CA LYS A 94 -17.63 -9.80 -6.42
C LYS A 94 -19.11 -9.94 -6.08
N TYR A 95 -19.48 -9.58 -4.85
CA TYR A 95 -20.84 -9.70 -4.37
C TYR A 95 -21.82 -8.90 -5.23
N ARG A 96 -21.48 -7.65 -5.59
CA ARG A 96 -22.31 -6.84 -6.48
C ARG A 96 -22.51 -7.51 -7.85
N ARG A 97 -21.46 -8.13 -8.39
CA ARG A 97 -21.49 -8.80 -9.71
C ARG A 97 -22.26 -10.11 -9.70
N SER A 98 -22.28 -10.83 -8.58
CA SER A 98 -23.01 -12.09 -8.44
C SER A 98 -24.51 -11.92 -8.21
N ILE A 99 -25.04 -10.69 -8.16
CA ILE A 99 -26.49 -10.46 -8.00
C ILE A 99 -27.18 -10.71 -9.34
N ASP A 100 -27.89 -11.84 -9.42
CA ASP A 100 -28.59 -12.33 -10.60
C ASP A 100 -30.06 -12.70 -10.33
N ASP A 101 -30.67 -12.10 -9.30
CA ASP A 101 -32.06 -12.37 -8.93
C ASP A 101 -33.04 -12.07 -10.08
N THR A 102 -33.94 -13.03 -10.31
CA THR A 102 -34.95 -12.97 -11.36
C THR A 102 -36.12 -12.06 -11.02
N ASP A 103 -36.39 -11.82 -9.73
CA ASP A 103 -37.37 -10.82 -9.29
C ASP A 103 -36.76 -9.41 -9.39
N PRO A 104 -37.32 -8.50 -10.22
CA PRO A 104 -36.81 -7.14 -10.35
C PRO A 104 -36.77 -6.37 -9.03
N ALA A 105 -37.73 -6.57 -8.13
CA ALA A 105 -37.80 -5.84 -6.87
C ALA A 105 -36.71 -6.31 -5.89
N ALA A 106 -36.56 -7.63 -5.71
CA ALA A 106 -35.48 -8.21 -4.91
C ALA A 106 -34.10 -7.84 -5.48
N ARG A 107 -33.92 -7.92 -6.80
CA ARG A 107 -32.67 -7.53 -7.46
C ARG A 107 -32.31 -6.08 -7.21
N PHE A 108 -33.27 -5.16 -7.32
CA PHE A 108 -33.05 -3.74 -7.07
C PHE A 108 -32.62 -3.46 -5.62
N ALA A 109 -33.29 -4.09 -4.65
CA ALA A 109 -32.94 -3.97 -3.24
C ALA A 109 -31.51 -4.49 -2.96
N ALA A 110 -31.18 -5.67 -3.48
CA ALA A 110 -29.86 -6.28 -3.33
C ALA A 110 -28.75 -5.40 -3.96
N LEU A 111 -28.98 -4.88 -5.17
CA LEU A 111 -28.03 -3.98 -5.84
C LEU A 111 -27.82 -2.68 -5.07
N THR A 112 -28.89 -2.12 -4.49
CA THR A 112 -28.81 -0.91 -3.66
C THR A 112 -27.89 -1.15 -2.46
N GLN A 113 -28.14 -2.24 -1.70
CA GLN A 113 -27.31 -2.61 -0.56
C GLN A 113 -25.86 -2.90 -0.98
N ALA A 114 -25.64 -3.64 -2.07
CA ALA A 114 -24.30 -3.95 -2.57
C ALA A 114 -23.52 -2.69 -2.98
N ASN A 115 -24.18 -1.71 -3.60
CA ASN A 115 -23.56 -0.43 -3.96
C ASN A 115 -23.15 0.37 -2.72
N GLU A 116 -23.97 0.39 -1.67
CA GLU A 116 -23.60 1.04 -0.40
C GLU A 116 -22.39 0.38 0.27
N GLN A 117 -22.35 -0.96 0.31
CA GLN A 117 -21.21 -1.67 0.88
C GLN A 117 -19.94 -1.47 0.04
N LEU A 118 -20.06 -1.45 -1.28
CA LEU A 118 -18.95 -1.14 -2.18
C LEU A 118 -18.43 0.28 -1.94
N ALA A 119 -19.30 1.27 -1.77
CA ALA A 119 -18.90 2.65 -1.47
C ALA A 119 -18.13 2.73 -0.14
N ARG A 120 -18.60 2.04 0.91
CA ARG A 120 -17.89 1.96 2.20
C ARG A 120 -16.54 1.27 2.07
N ALA A 121 -16.48 0.14 1.35
CA ALA A 121 -15.23 -0.58 1.13
C ALA A 121 -14.20 0.27 0.39
N LYS A 122 -14.61 1.05 -0.61
CA LYS A 122 -13.74 2.03 -1.30
C LYS A 122 -13.21 3.08 -0.33
N GLN A 123 -14.06 3.66 0.51
CA GLN A 123 -13.65 4.67 1.50
C GLN A 123 -12.59 4.12 2.46
N TYR A 124 -12.82 2.93 3.02
CA TYR A 124 -11.85 2.28 3.90
C TYR A 124 -10.55 1.93 3.17
N ALA A 125 -10.63 1.35 1.97
CA ALA A 125 -9.44 1.05 1.18
C ALA A 125 -8.61 2.31 0.87
N MET A 126 -9.24 3.41 0.48
CA MET A 126 -8.56 4.69 0.25
C MET A 126 -7.92 5.26 1.52
N LEU A 127 -8.61 5.20 2.66
CA LEU A 127 -8.07 5.65 3.94
C LEU A 127 -6.85 4.81 4.33
N THR A 128 -6.96 3.49 4.21
CA THR A 128 -5.90 2.56 4.58
C THR A 128 -4.70 2.67 3.65
N VAL A 129 -4.88 2.95 2.37
CA VAL A 129 -3.75 3.28 1.47
C VAL A 129 -2.99 4.50 1.98
N ARG A 130 -3.67 5.56 2.42
CA ARG A 130 -2.99 6.74 2.98
C ARG A 130 -2.19 6.37 4.23
N GLN A 131 -2.83 5.70 5.18
CA GLN A 131 -2.19 5.27 6.43
C GLN A 131 -1.02 4.31 6.17
N PHE A 132 -1.16 3.40 5.21
CA PHE A 132 -0.10 2.49 4.80
C PHE A 132 1.14 3.24 4.33
N PHE A 133 0.97 4.22 3.43
CA PHE A 133 2.09 5.02 2.94
C PHE A 133 2.69 5.93 4.02
N ASP A 134 1.91 6.39 5.00
CA ASP A 134 2.42 7.17 6.14
C ASP A 134 3.38 6.35 7.02
N THR A 135 3.32 5.01 6.97
CA THR A 135 4.22 4.10 7.70
C THR A 135 5.44 3.63 6.90
N VAL A 136 5.61 4.11 5.66
CA VAL A 136 6.72 3.66 4.78
C VAL A 136 8.05 4.29 5.18
N VAL A 137 8.03 5.51 5.73
CA VAL A 137 9.23 6.28 6.06
C VAL A 137 9.45 6.23 7.56
N ASP A 138 10.64 5.82 7.99
CA ASP A 138 11.04 5.88 9.39
C ASP A 138 11.27 7.35 9.79
N PRO A 139 10.45 7.92 10.70
CA PRO A 139 10.59 9.32 11.07
C PRO A 139 11.92 9.60 11.78
N SER A 140 12.44 8.65 12.56
CA SER A 140 13.70 8.83 13.30
C SER A 140 14.88 8.90 12.34
N VAL A 141 14.91 8.00 11.35
CA VAL A 141 15.94 7.99 10.30
C VAL A 141 15.84 9.22 9.42
N ARG A 142 14.61 9.62 9.05
CA ARG A 142 14.36 10.83 8.26
C ARG A 142 14.89 12.07 8.98
N ASP A 143 14.55 12.24 10.25
CA ASP A 143 14.90 13.43 11.01
C ASP A 143 16.41 13.52 11.22
N GLN A 144 17.09 12.38 11.44
CA GLN A 144 18.55 12.32 11.47
C GLN A 144 19.17 12.66 10.10
N LEU A 145 18.64 12.10 9.02
CA LEU A 145 19.12 12.37 7.65
C LEU A 145 19.03 13.87 7.30
N LEU A 146 17.93 14.52 7.69
CA LEU A 146 17.70 15.94 7.42
C LEU A 146 18.47 16.86 8.38
N GLY A 147 18.76 16.41 9.59
CA GLY A 147 19.52 17.16 10.60
C GLY A 147 21.03 17.20 10.35
N ASP A 148 21.61 16.11 9.83
CA ASP A 148 23.08 15.99 9.74
C ASP A 148 23.70 16.91 8.66
N LYS A 149 23.17 16.94 7.43
CA LYS A 149 23.54 17.91 6.36
C LYS A 149 22.46 17.99 5.26
N PRO A 150 21.65 19.07 5.19
CA PRO A 150 20.73 19.30 4.08
C PRO A 150 21.49 19.38 2.75
N GLY A 151 21.08 18.63 1.72
CA GLY A 151 21.65 18.70 0.37
C GLY A 151 22.70 17.63 0.02
N GLY A 152 23.00 16.68 0.91
CA GLY A 152 23.80 15.50 0.58
C GLY A 152 23.09 14.53 -0.38
N GLY A 153 23.84 13.61 -1.01
CA GLY A 153 23.29 12.65 -1.99
C GLY A 153 22.10 11.84 -1.48
N ASP A 154 22.12 11.42 -0.21
CA ASP A 154 21.01 10.67 0.40
C ASP A 154 19.76 11.53 0.68
N SER A 155 19.92 12.83 0.97
CA SER A 155 18.78 13.76 1.09
C SER A 155 18.09 14.01 -0.26
N THR A 156 18.89 14.07 -1.35
CA THR A 156 18.35 14.17 -2.72
C THR A 156 17.61 12.89 -3.11
N ARG A 157 18.17 11.72 -2.80
CA ARG A 157 17.49 10.43 -3.00
C ARG A 157 16.19 10.35 -2.21
N PHE A 158 16.19 10.77 -0.95
CA PHE A 158 14.99 10.84 -0.13
C PHE A 158 13.91 11.73 -0.76
N ALA A 159 14.26 12.90 -1.30
CA ALA A 159 13.31 13.76 -1.99
C ALA A 159 12.71 13.09 -3.24
N VAL A 160 13.53 12.43 -4.06
CA VAL A 160 13.07 11.69 -5.25
C VAL A 160 12.16 10.53 -4.86
N ALA A 161 12.56 9.72 -3.88
CA ALA A 161 11.77 8.59 -3.39
C ALA A 161 10.46 9.05 -2.74
N SER A 162 10.47 10.12 -1.95
CA SER A 162 9.27 10.72 -1.37
C SER A 162 8.28 11.19 -2.44
N ALA A 163 8.79 11.81 -3.51
CA ALA A 163 7.94 12.22 -4.64
C ALA A 163 7.35 11.00 -5.37
N LYS A 164 8.10 9.90 -5.51
CA LYS A 164 7.58 8.63 -6.04
C LYS A 164 6.49 8.05 -5.15
N LEU A 165 6.70 7.99 -3.83
CA LEU A 165 5.71 7.50 -2.87
C LEU A 165 4.40 8.28 -2.95
N GLU A 166 4.47 9.61 -3.00
CA GLU A 166 3.28 10.45 -3.09
C GLU A 166 2.52 10.25 -4.40
N ARG A 167 3.24 10.14 -5.53
CA ARG A 167 2.61 9.82 -6.82
C ARG A 167 1.91 8.47 -6.78
N VAL A 168 2.59 7.44 -6.27
CA VAL A 168 2.02 6.09 -6.18
C VAL A 168 0.81 6.08 -5.25
N ARG A 169 0.91 6.68 -4.07
CA ARG A 169 -0.20 6.82 -3.12
C ARG A 169 -1.42 7.45 -3.79
N ARG A 170 -1.25 8.57 -4.49
CA ARG A 170 -2.34 9.26 -5.22
C ARG A 170 -2.93 8.36 -6.29
N ALA A 171 -2.10 7.71 -7.10
CA ALA A 171 -2.54 6.84 -8.17
C ALA A 171 -3.39 5.67 -7.64
N ILE A 172 -2.98 5.00 -6.55
CA ILE A 172 -3.77 3.91 -5.95
C ILE A 172 -5.13 4.43 -5.45
N VAL A 173 -5.15 5.57 -4.74
CA VAL A 173 -6.39 6.16 -4.23
C VAL A 173 -7.34 6.54 -5.38
N GLU A 174 -6.80 7.14 -6.44
CA GLU A 174 -7.56 7.52 -7.63
C GLU A 174 -8.11 6.28 -8.36
N SER A 175 -7.31 5.22 -8.48
CA SER A 175 -7.72 3.93 -9.06
C SER A 175 -8.92 3.36 -8.31
N ILE A 176 -8.86 3.31 -6.97
CA ILE A 176 -9.96 2.82 -6.12
C ILE A 176 -11.21 3.69 -6.26
N SER A 177 -11.05 5.01 -6.38
CA SER A 177 -12.15 5.95 -6.51
C SER A 177 -12.88 5.87 -7.86
N LYS A 178 -12.21 5.44 -8.93
CA LYS A 178 -12.75 5.38 -10.30
C LYS A 178 -13.45 4.05 -10.63
N MET A 179 -13.11 2.98 -9.91
CA MET A 179 -13.95 1.77 -9.89
C MET A 179 -15.33 2.10 -9.35
#